data_AF-C0CLL3-F1
#
_entry.id   AF-C0CLL3-F1
#
_cell.length_a   1.000
_cell.length_b   1.000
_cell.length_c   1.000
_cell.angle_alpha   90.00
_cell.angle_beta   90.00
_cell.angle_gamma   90.00
#
_symmetry.space_group_name_H-M   'P 1'
#
loop_
_entity.id
_entity.type
_entity.pdbx_description
1 polymer ?
#
loop_
_entity_poly.entity_id
_entity_poly.type
_entity_poly.pdbx_seq_one_letter_code
_entity_poly.pdbx_strand_id
1 'polypeptide(L)' 'MFSYKKYEELLSKNNITSYKVAKDTKLYSALFSEWKVGKSCPKIDKIKILADYFGVSIEYFLE' A
#
# COMPACT_ATOMS: atom_id res chain seq x y z
N MET A 1 -13.36 -0.83 1.23
CA MET A 1 -12.80 -0.60 -0.12
C MET A 1 -11.29 -0.37 0.08
N PHE A 2 -10.38 -0.40 -0.90
CA PHE A 2 -8.97 -0.08 -0.59
C PHE A 2 -8.74 1.43 -0.68
N SER A 3 -8.32 2.06 0.40
CA SER A 3 -8.05 3.50 0.46
C SER A 3 -6.58 3.79 0.12
N TYR A 4 -6.33 4.19 -1.13
CA TYR A 4 -5.00 4.61 -1.58
C TYR A 4 -4.52 5.88 -0.87
N LYS A 5 -5.44 6.77 -0.46
CA LYS A 5 -5.11 7.99 0.28
C LYS A 5 -4.38 7.70 1.59
N LYS A 6 -4.89 6.77 2.39
CA LYS A 6 -4.25 6.35 3.66
C LYS A 6 -2.87 5.73 3.44
N TYR A 7 -2.69 5.04 2.33
CA TYR A 7 -1.37 4.57 1.92
C TYR A 7 -0.41 5.73 1.61
N GLU A 8 -0.83 6.76 0.88
CA GLU A 8 -0.01 7.97 0.64
C GLU A 8 0.31 8.75 1.92
N GLU A 9 -0.60 8.78 2.88
CA GLU A 9 -0.35 9.39 4.20
C GLU A 9 0.77 8.63 4.94
N LEU A 10 0.75 7.30 4.93
CA LEU A 10 1.80 6.48 5.53
C LEU A 10 3.14 6.66 4.81
N LEU A 11 3.15 6.74 3.48
CA LEU A 11 4.36 7.05 2.72
C LEU A 11 4.97 8.39 3.14
N SER A 12 4.14 9.43 3.22
CA SER A 12 4.57 10.79 3.60
C SER A 12 5.08 10.83 5.03
N LYS A 13 4.36 10.19 5.97
CA LYS A 13 4.75 10.12 7.39
C LYS A 13 6.10 9.42 7.59
N ASN A 14 6.36 8.37 6.81
CA ASN A 14 7.60 7.61 6.89
C ASN A 14 8.72 8.17 5.99
N ASN A 15 8.46 9.23 5.20
CA ASN A 15 9.41 9.76 4.21
C ASN A 15 9.95 8.69 3.26
N ILE A 16 9.07 7.81 2.80
CA ILE A 16 9.39 6.74 1.85
C ILE A 16 8.52 6.82 0.60
N THR A 17 8.95 6.16 -0.46
CA THR A 17 8.22 6.09 -1.72
C THR A 17 7.64 4.71 -1.93
N SER A 18 6.62 4.59 -2.79
CA SER A 18 6.09 3.30 -3.22
C SER A 18 7.15 2.38 -3.81
N TYR A 19 8.20 2.94 -4.42
CA TYR A 19 9.34 2.17 -4.90
C TYR A 19 10.10 1.48 -3.75
N LYS A 20 10.30 2.18 -2.63
CA LYS A 20 10.94 1.61 -1.45
C LYS A 20 10.07 0.52 -0.82
N VAL A 21 8.77 0.77 -0.69
CA VAL A 21 7.80 -0.23 -0.22
C VAL A 21 7.81 -1.47 -1.12
N ALA A 22 7.75 -1.29 -2.44
CA ALA A 22 7.82 -2.37 -3.42
C ALA A 22 9.07 -3.24 -3.24
N LYS A 23 10.24 -2.60 -3.05
CA LYS A 23 11.51 -3.29 -2.84
C LYS A 23 11.54 -4.09 -1.54
N ASP A 24 11.03 -3.51 -0.45
CA ASP A 24 11.08 -4.12 0.87
C ASP A 24 10.08 -5.28 1.02
N THR A 25 8.85 -5.04 0.54
CA THR A 25 7.75 -6.02 0.55
C THR A 25 7.84 -7.07 -0.57
N LYS A 26 8.83 -6.96 -1.46
CA LYS A 26 8.96 -7.75 -2.70
C LYS A 26 7.73 -7.69 -3.61
N LEU A 27 6.93 -6.63 -3.51
CA LEU A 27 5.83 -6.36 -4.41
C LEU A 27 6.34 -5.68 -5.69
N TYR A 28 5.67 -5.94 -6.81
CA TYR A 28 5.99 -5.24 -8.06
C TYR A 28 5.57 -3.78 -7.99
N SER A 29 6.47 -2.86 -8.33
CA SER A 29 6.22 -1.41 -8.35
C SER A 29 5.01 -1.03 -9.22
N ALA A 30 4.76 -1.78 -10.29
CA ALA A 30 3.62 -1.58 -11.19
C ALA A 30 2.26 -1.69 -10.48
N LEU A 31 2.15 -2.56 -9.46
CA LEU A 31 0.91 -2.74 -8.70
C LEU A 31 0.46 -1.44 -8.04
N PHE A 32 1.39 -0.71 -7.44
CA PHE A 32 1.09 0.55 -6.76
C PHE A 32 0.58 1.61 -7.74
N SER A 33 1.16 1.67 -8.94
CA SER A 33 0.68 2.56 -10.01
C SER A 33 -0.74 2.18 -10.44
N GLU A 34 -1.05 0.90 -10.59
CA GLU A 34 -2.39 0.43 -10.94
C GLU A 34 -3.42 0.73 -9.85
N TRP A 35 -3.04 0.61 -8.57
CA TRP A 35 -3.91 0.97 -7.45
C TRP A 35 -4.15 2.48 -7.35
N LYS A 36 -3.12 3.29 -7.65
CA LYS A 36 -3.22 4.75 -7.66
C LYS A 36 -4.26 5.26 -8.66
N VAL A 37 -4.28 4.68 -9.86
CA VAL A 37 -5.22 5.07 -10.93
C VAL A 37 -6.57 4.35 -10.83
N GLY A 38 -6.77 3.48 -9.83
CA GLY A 38 -8.01 2.73 -9.65
C GLY A 38 -8.22 1.62 -10.69
N LYS A 39 -7.19 1.22 -11.44
CA LYS A 39 -7.29 0.16 -12.45
C LYS A 39 -7.48 -1.22 -11.81
N SER A 40 -7.02 -1.40 -10.58
CA SER A 40 -7.17 -2.66 -9.83
C SER A 40 -7.19 -2.40 -8.34
N CYS A 41 -7.89 -3.28 -7.60
CA CYS A 41 -7.88 -3.27 -6.15
C CYS A 41 -6.86 -4.31 -5.63
N PRO A 42 -6.03 -3.97 -4.63
CA PRO A 42 -5.18 -4.95 -3.97
C PRO A 42 -6.04 -6.04 -3.31
N LYS A 43 -5.59 -7.29 -3.42
CA LYS A 43 -6.18 -8.40 -2.67
C LYS A 43 -5.77 -8.32 -1.20
N ILE A 44 -6.58 -8.93 -0.33
CA ILE A 44 -6.34 -8.98 1.14
C ILE A 44 -4.90 -9.37 1.48
N ASP A 45 -4.32 -10.33 0.77
CA ASP A 45 -2.92 -10.75 0.96
C ASP A 45 -1.91 -9.58 0.84
N LYS A 46 -2.07 -8.76 -0.20
CA LYS A 46 -1.22 -7.57 -0.42
C LYS A 46 -1.51 -6.46 0.58
N ILE A 47 -2.78 -6.28 0.95
CA ILE A 47 -3.15 -5.31 1.99
C ILE A 47 -2.53 -5.71 3.33
N LYS A 48 -2.51 -7.01 3.65
CA LYS A 48 -1.86 -7.54 4.85
C LYS A 48 -0.35 -7.29 4.84
N ILE A 49 0.32 -7.47 3.71
CA ILE A 49 1.75 -7.16 3.57
C ILE A 49 2.03 -5.67 3.84
N LEU A 50 1.21 -4.77 3.30
CA LEU A 50 1.34 -3.34 3.57
C LEU A 50 1.08 -3.03 5.05
N ALA A 51 0.04 -3.61 5.62
CA ALA A 51 -0.32 -3.47 7.03
C ALA A 51 0.82 -3.89 7.96
N ASP A 52 1.41 -5.06 7.70
CA ASP A 52 2.57 -5.57 8.42
C ASP A 52 3.80 -4.64 8.27
N TYR A 53 4.11 -4.24 7.04
CA TYR A 53 5.24 -3.33 6.75
C TYR A 53 5.12 -1.97 7.46
N PHE A 54 3.92 -1.41 7.55
CA PHE A 54 3.68 -0.14 8.23
C PHE A 54 3.33 -0.28 9.71
N GLY A 55 3.19 -1.50 10.23
CA GLY A 55 2.77 -1.77 11.61
C GLY A 55 1.35 -1.27 11.93
N VAL A 56 0.44 -1.31 10.97
CA VAL A 56 -0.96 -0.89 11.11
C VAL A 56 -1.91 -2.07 10.88
N SER A 57 -3.17 -1.96 11.31
CA SER A 57 -4.19 -2.98 11.01
C SER A 57 -4.58 -2.96 9.53
N ILE A 58 -5.00 -4.12 8.98
CA ILE A 58 -5.53 -4.23 7.60
C ILE A 58 -6.73 -3.29 7.41
N GLU A 59 -7.57 -3.16 8.44
CA GLU A 59 -8.72 -2.25 8.49
C GLU A 59 -8.36 -0.79 8.24
N TYR A 60 -7.12 -0.39 8.56
CA TYR A 60 -6.63 0.95 8.26
C TYR A 60 -6.80 1.26 6.77
N PHE A 61 -6.46 0.31 5.90
CA PHE A 61 -6.59 0.46 4.45
C PHE A 61 -7.99 0.19 3.91
N LEU A 62 -8.92 -0.35 4.70
CA LEU A 62 -10.21 -0.87 4.24
C LEU A 62 -11.38 0.13 4.33
N GLU A 63 -11.09 1.42 4.30
CA GLU A 63 -12.10 2.49 4.30
C GLU A 63 -12.87 2.58 2.98
#